data_AF-A0A443JNM2-F1
#
_entry.id   AF-A0A443JNM2-F1
#
_cell.length_a   1.000
_cell.length_b   1.000
_cell.length_c   1.000
_cell.angle_alpha   90.00
_cell.angle_beta   90.00
_cell.angle_gamma   90.00
#
_symmetry.space_group_name_H-M   'P 1'
#
loop_
_entity.id
_entity.type
_entity.pdbx_description
1 polymer ?
#
loop_
_entity_poly.entity_id
_entity_poly.type
_entity_poly.pdbx_seq_one_letter_code
_entity_poly.pdbx_strand_id
1 'polypeptide(L)'
;MTYTPAIPTGGYAGWLILNRTMAKQEAAFVQTAAYQRNEDYFREKIGSITSAEELVADRRLLAVALGAFGLDDDINSKAFIRKVLAEGTQASDSLANRLSDKSYFKLAEAFGFGDYETPRTAEAGFADGILEKYKNRQFEVAVGAVNESFRFALTAQRDLPEIAAKSSSNNTKWYQIIGSSPLASFMQSALGLPTAISSLDVDRQLEIYKQKAKTLFGTDDLAAIVSGDGMDKLIKSYLVRTQLTEGTSATGQSAALQILQGTSTNLLSLLL
;
A
#
# COMPACT_ATOMS: atom_id res chain seq x y z
N MET A 1 -6.43 -14.63 17.15
CA MET A 1 -7.22 -14.55 15.91
C MET A 1 -6.83 -13.26 15.22
N THR A 2 -6.56 -13.31 13.92
CA THR A 2 -6.39 -12.11 13.08
C THR A 2 -7.73 -11.43 12.92
N TYR A 3 -7.76 -10.10 12.94
CA TYR A 3 -8.98 -9.34 12.69
C TYR A 3 -9.44 -9.54 11.25
N THR A 4 -10.74 -9.73 11.03
CA THR A 4 -11.34 -9.87 9.69
C THR A 4 -12.34 -8.75 9.47
N PRO A 5 -12.06 -7.80 8.55
CA PRO A 5 -13.00 -6.75 8.19
C PRO A 5 -14.30 -7.29 7.59
N ALA A 6 -15.41 -6.67 7.93
CA ALA A 6 -16.72 -6.98 7.39
C ALA A 6 -16.91 -6.30 6.03
N ILE A 7 -16.66 -7.06 4.95
CA ILE A 7 -16.81 -6.62 3.56
C ILE A 7 -17.82 -7.56 2.87
N PRO A 8 -19.12 -7.20 2.83
CA PRO A 8 -20.17 -8.11 2.40
C PRO A 8 -20.21 -8.34 0.88
N THR A 9 -19.64 -7.42 0.10
CA THR A 9 -19.56 -7.51 -1.36
C THR A 9 -18.29 -6.82 -1.84
N GLY A 10 -17.78 -7.22 -3.01
CA GLY A 10 -16.70 -6.52 -3.70
C GLY A 10 -17.20 -5.30 -4.51
N GLY A 11 -16.29 -4.74 -5.33
CA GLY A 11 -16.57 -3.62 -6.23
C GLY A 11 -16.89 -2.30 -5.51
N TYR A 12 -17.36 -1.31 -6.27
CA TYR A 12 -17.60 0.04 -5.73
C TYR A 12 -18.70 0.08 -4.65
N ALA A 13 -19.73 -0.77 -4.75
CA ALA A 13 -20.77 -0.85 -3.71
C ALA A 13 -20.21 -1.34 -2.38
N GLY A 14 -19.33 -2.33 -2.41
CA GLY A 14 -18.62 -2.83 -1.23
C GLY A 14 -17.71 -1.78 -0.61
N TRP A 15 -17.03 -1.01 -1.45
CA TRP A 15 -16.18 0.11 -1.01
C TRP A 15 -16.97 1.17 -0.25
N LEU A 16 -18.16 1.57 -0.74
CA LEU A 16 -19.00 2.53 -0.03
C LEU A 16 -19.42 2.02 1.36
N ILE A 17 -19.71 0.72 1.48
CA ILE A 17 -20.04 0.09 2.77
C ILE A 17 -18.83 0.09 3.70
N LEU A 18 -17.65 -0.30 3.19
CA LEU A 18 -16.40 -0.26 3.95
C LEU A 18 -16.13 1.17 4.44
N ASN A 19 -16.18 2.16 3.55
CA ASN A 19 -15.94 3.56 3.88
C ASN A 19 -16.92 4.07 4.96
N ARG A 20 -18.21 3.74 4.85
CA ARG A 20 -19.23 4.12 5.85
C ARG A 20 -19.00 3.46 7.21
N THR A 21 -18.39 2.28 7.25
CA THR A 21 -18.19 1.50 8.48
C THR A 21 -16.75 1.53 8.99
N MET A 22 -15.84 2.22 8.28
CA MET A 22 -14.39 2.19 8.51
C MET A 22 -14.03 2.53 9.94
N ALA A 23 -14.51 3.66 10.46
CA ALA A 23 -14.23 4.08 11.84
C ALA A 23 -14.61 3.03 12.89
N LYS A 24 -15.75 2.35 12.71
CA LYS A 24 -16.18 1.27 13.61
C LYS A 24 -15.29 0.03 13.48
N GLN A 25 -14.89 -0.30 12.25
CA GLN A 25 -14.02 -1.45 11.98
C GLN A 25 -12.60 -1.22 12.50
N GLU A 26 -12.05 -0.02 12.34
CA GLU A 26 -10.76 0.36 12.92
C GLU A 26 -10.81 0.33 14.46
N ALA A 27 -11.89 0.86 15.06
CA ALA A 27 -12.09 0.79 16.50
C ALA A 27 -12.13 -0.66 17.01
N ALA A 28 -12.77 -1.58 16.27
CA ALA A 28 -12.75 -3.00 16.62
C ALA A 28 -11.37 -3.64 16.40
N PHE A 29 -10.65 -3.25 15.35
CA PHE A 29 -9.30 -3.73 15.04
C PHE A 29 -8.30 -3.42 16.17
N VAL A 30 -8.29 -2.18 16.67
CA VAL A 30 -7.36 -1.78 17.75
C VAL A 30 -7.68 -2.43 19.10
N GLN A 31 -8.89 -2.96 19.27
CA GLN A 31 -9.27 -3.73 20.48
C GLN A 31 -8.84 -5.20 20.40
N THR A 32 -8.23 -5.63 19.29
CA THR A 32 -7.73 -7.00 19.20
C THR A 32 -6.53 -7.19 20.12
N ALA A 33 -6.49 -8.31 20.84
CA ALA A 33 -5.40 -8.60 21.77
C ALA A 33 -4.02 -8.67 21.08
N ALA A 34 -3.97 -8.99 19.78
CA ALA A 34 -2.72 -8.97 19.01
C ALA A 34 -2.19 -7.55 18.83
N TYR A 35 -3.07 -6.61 18.43
CA TYR A 35 -2.71 -5.21 18.25
C TYR A 35 -2.32 -4.56 19.59
N GLN A 36 -3.17 -4.68 20.63
CA GLN A 36 -2.91 -4.09 21.95
C GLN A 36 -1.57 -4.54 22.53
N ARG A 37 -1.27 -5.83 22.43
CA ARG A 37 0.04 -6.35 22.84
C ARG A 37 1.18 -5.62 22.11
N ASN A 38 1.13 -5.51 20.79
CA ASN A 38 2.21 -4.85 20.04
C ASN A 38 2.31 -3.37 20.38
N GLU A 39 1.17 -2.69 20.52
CA GLU A 39 1.09 -1.29 20.94
C GLU A 39 1.73 -1.06 22.30
N ASP A 40 1.27 -1.77 23.33
CA ASP A 40 1.74 -1.63 24.71
C ASP A 40 3.24 -1.84 24.80
N TYR A 41 3.74 -2.91 24.18
CA TYR A 41 5.16 -3.25 24.20
C TYR A 41 6.01 -2.22 23.45
N PHE A 42 5.53 -1.74 22.31
CA PHE A 42 6.24 -0.72 21.55
C PHE A 42 6.33 0.58 22.34
N ARG A 43 5.22 1.05 22.92
CA ARG A 43 5.18 2.26 23.74
C ARG A 43 6.10 2.15 24.97
N GLU A 44 6.15 0.99 25.62
CA GLU A 44 6.99 0.77 26.79
C GLU A 44 8.49 0.74 26.46
N LYS A 45 8.88 0.11 25.35
CA LYS A 45 10.30 -0.22 25.07
C LYS A 45 10.97 0.69 24.06
N ILE A 46 10.25 1.32 23.14
CA ILE A 46 10.90 1.99 22.01
C ILE A 46 11.79 3.17 22.44
N GLY A 47 11.39 3.89 23.50
CA GLY A 47 12.14 5.05 23.99
C GLY A 47 13.53 4.72 24.54
N SER A 48 13.83 3.45 24.85
CA SER A 48 15.17 3.04 25.28
C SER A 48 16.05 2.51 24.14
N ILE A 49 15.53 2.42 22.91
CA ILE A 49 16.30 1.92 21.77
C ILE A 49 17.09 3.06 21.17
N THR A 50 18.41 2.93 21.16
CA THR A 50 19.34 3.97 20.72
C THR A 50 20.09 3.64 19.44
N SER A 51 19.96 2.42 18.91
CA SER A 51 20.66 2.01 17.69
C SER A 51 19.85 1.08 16.79
N ALA A 52 20.25 1.04 15.52
CA ALA A 52 19.74 0.07 14.55
C ALA A 52 19.97 -1.38 15.01
N GLU A 53 21.08 -1.65 15.68
CA GLU A 53 21.41 -2.97 16.21
C GLU A 53 20.41 -3.41 17.28
N GLU A 54 20.11 -2.54 18.23
CA GLU A 54 19.11 -2.78 19.29
C GLU A 54 17.71 -2.99 18.70
N LEU A 55 17.31 -2.17 17.72
CA LEU A 55 16.00 -2.31 17.09
C LEU A 55 15.85 -3.67 16.39
N VAL A 56 16.85 -4.11 15.59
CA VAL A 56 16.73 -5.40 14.88
C VAL A 56 16.93 -6.62 15.79
N ALA A 57 17.53 -6.43 16.97
CA ALA A 57 17.64 -7.46 17.98
C ALA A 57 16.26 -7.80 18.57
N ASP A 58 15.42 -6.79 18.83
CA ASP A 58 14.04 -6.99 19.29
C ASP A 58 13.08 -7.23 18.12
N ARG A 59 12.70 -8.48 17.91
CA ARG A 59 11.80 -8.87 16.81
C ARG A 59 10.43 -8.20 16.89
N ARG A 60 9.93 -7.88 18.10
CA ARG A 60 8.60 -7.30 18.28
C ARG A 60 8.60 -5.81 17.98
N LEU A 61 9.63 -5.08 18.40
CA LEU A 61 9.83 -3.69 17.99
C LEU A 61 10.07 -3.59 16.49
N LEU A 62 10.92 -4.48 15.95
CA LEU A 62 11.16 -4.54 14.52
C LEU A 62 9.89 -4.81 13.72
N ALA A 63 9.00 -5.68 14.19
CA ALA A 63 7.73 -5.96 13.51
C ALA A 63 6.81 -4.73 13.45
N VAL A 64 6.70 -3.97 14.55
CA VAL A 64 5.92 -2.71 14.56
C VAL A 64 6.56 -1.66 13.66
N ALA A 65 7.89 -1.51 13.76
CA ALA A 65 8.65 -0.58 12.93
C ALA A 65 8.45 -0.89 11.44
N LEU A 66 8.74 -2.12 10.99
CA LEU A 66 8.57 -2.52 9.60
C LEU A 66 7.11 -2.40 9.14
N GLY A 67 6.16 -2.84 9.97
CA GLY A 67 4.74 -2.77 9.65
C GLY A 67 4.23 -1.33 9.48
N ALA A 68 4.80 -0.36 10.20
CA ALA A 68 4.47 1.06 10.03
C ALA A 68 4.87 1.62 8.65
N PHE A 69 5.86 1.01 8.00
CA PHE A 69 6.35 1.40 6.68
C PHE A 69 5.98 0.40 5.58
N GLY A 70 5.19 -0.64 5.89
CA GLY A 70 4.75 -1.65 4.93
C GLY A 70 5.85 -2.62 4.49
N LEU A 71 6.85 -2.84 5.36
CA LEU A 71 8.01 -3.70 5.13
C LEU A 71 7.90 -5.02 5.91
N ASP A 72 6.68 -5.48 6.21
CA ASP A 72 6.39 -6.64 7.06
C ASP A 72 7.13 -7.91 6.60
N ASP A 73 7.26 -8.10 5.28
CA ASP A 73 7.89 -9.28 4.68
C ASP A 73 9.42 -9.34 4.93
N ASP A 74 10.03 -8.22 5.29
CA ASP A 74 11.47 -8.10 5.57
C ASP A 74 11.85 -8.38 7.03
N ILE A 75 10.92 -8.88 7.85
CA ILE A 75 11.18 -9.18 9.26
C ILE A 75 12.36 -10.15 9.47
N ASN A 76 12.69 -10.96 8.47
CA ASN A 76 13.82 -11.90 8.51
C ASN A 76 15.11 -11.31 7.88
N SER A 77 15.02 -10.18 7.18
CA SER A 77 16.12 -9.48 6.51
C SER A 77 16.95 -8.60 7.47
N LYS A 78 17.19 -9.06 8.71
CA LYS A 78 17.73 -8.24 9.81
C LYS A 78 19.03 -7.50 9.48
N ALA A 79 19.98 -8.17 8.82
CA ALA A 79 21.25 -7.57 8.45
C ALA A 79 21.09 -6.42 7.45
N PHE A 80 20.19 -6.59 6.48
CA PHE A 80 19.86 -5.57 5.51
C PHE A 80 19.15 -4.37 6.16
N ILE A 81 18.12 -4.63 6.98
CA ILE A 81 17.40 -3.57 7.70
C ILE A 81 18.33 -2.81 8.65
N ARG A 82 19.21 -3.52 9.37
CA ARG A 82 20.22 -2.88 10.23
C ARG A 82 21.09 -1.93 9.42
N LYS A 83 21.58 -2.36 8.25
CA LYS A 83 22.42 -1.56 7.38
C LYS A 83 21.70 -0.31 6.89
N VAL A 84 20.45 -0.45 6.42
CA VAL A 84 19.59 0.67 5.99
C VAL A 84 19.43 1.71 7.11
N LEU A 85 19.11 1.26 8.32
CA LEU A 85 18.90 2.14 9.47
C LEU A 85 20.20 2.80 9.97
N ALA A 86 21.30 2.06 9.97
CA ALA A 86 22.59 2.51 10.49
C ALA A 86 23.30 3.50 9.54
N GLU A 87 23.18 3.32 8.22
CA GLU A 87 23.73 4.28 7.25
C GLU A 87 22.91 5.57 7.16
N GLY A 88 21.64 5.54 7.60
CA GLY A 88 20.77 6.71 7.58
C GLY A 88 20.40 7.17 6.16
N THR A 89 20.11 8.47 6.05
CA THR A 89 19.63 9.14 4.84
C THR A 89 20.42 10.40 4.47
N GLN A 90 21.23 10.95 5.39
CA GLN A 90 21.98 12.20 5.13
C GLN A 90 23.08 12.04 4.05
N ALA A 91 23.81 10.93 4.07
CA ALA A 91 24.84 10.66 3.08
C ALA A 91 24.21 10.33 1.73
N SER A 92 24.64 11.02 0.66
CA SER A 92 24.05 10.87 -0.69
C SER A 92 24.21 9.46 -1.26
N ASP A 93 25.22 8.72 -0.81
CA ASP A 93 25.52 7.34 -1.18
C ASP A 93 24.98 6.28 -0.21
N SER A 94 24.25 6.69 0.85
CA SER A 94 23.59 5.78 1.79
C SER A 94 22.70 4.77 1.08
N LEU A 95 22.64 3.56 1.61
CA LEU A 95 21.85 2.48 1.04
C LEU A 95 20.38 2.89 0.86
N ALA A 96 19.80 3.56 1.85
CA ALA A 96 18.42 4.03 1.81
C ALA A 96 18.13 4.96 0.61
N ASN A 97 19.08 5.82 0.24
CA ASN A 97 18.96 6.73 -0.91
C ASN A 97 19.00 5.98 -2.25
N ARG A 98 19.77 4.89 -2.32
CA ARG A 98 20.00 4.10 -3.53
C ARG A 98 18.91 3.07 -3.83
N LEU A 99 18.09 2.71 -2.85
CA LEU A 99 17.00 1.75 -3.03
C LEU A 99 15.87 2.34 -3.88
N SER A 100 15.30 1.50 -4.74
CA SER A 100 14.14 1.85 -5.55
C SER A 100 12.89 2.00 -4.68
N ASP A 101 12.70 1.09 -3.71
CA ASP A 101 11.63 1.21 -2.73
C ASP A 101 11.98 2.28 -1.69
N LYS A 102 11.22 3.37 -1.70
CA LYS A 102 11.41 4.51 -0.79
C LYS A 102 10.85 4.27 0.62
N SER A 103 10.21 3.13 0.87
CA SER A 103 9.75 2.74 2.21
C SER A 103 10.93 2.55 3.17
N TYR A 104 12.07 2.03 2.69
CA TYR A 104 13.31 1.94 3.47
C TYR A 104 13.90 3.30 3.82
N PHE A 105 13.86 4.26 2.89
CA PHE A 105 14.24 5.64 3.15
C PHE A 105 13.37 6.25 4.25
N LYS A 106 12.04 6.12 4.13
CA LYS A 106 11.10 6.63 5.13
C LYS A 106 11.33 5.99 6.51
N LEU A 107 11.64 4.70 6.56
CA LEU A 107 11.99 4.00 7.79
C LEU A 107 13.28 4.57 8.40
N ALA A 108 14.36 4.69 7.62
CA ALA A 108 15.64 5.23 8.09
C ALA A 108 15.50 6.68 8.58
N GLU A 109 14.84 7.53 7.80
CA GLU A 109 14.56 8.94 8.13
C GLU A 109 13.73 9.07 9.43
N ALA A 110 12.73 8.21 9.60
CA ALA A 110 11.87 8.27 10.78
C ALA A 110 12.64 7.95 12.06
N PHE A 111 13.45 6.88 12.07
CA PHE A 111 14.19 6.47 13.27
C PHE A 111 15.47 7.29 13.50
N GLY A 112 16.12 7.72 12.42
CA GLY A 112 17.25 8.65 12.46
C GLY A 112 18.54 8.11 13.09
N PHE A 113 18.69 6.79 13.26
CA PHE A 113 19.87 6.20 13.93
C PHE A 113 21.21 6.55 13.25
N GLY A 114 21.24 6.65 11.92
CA GLY A 114 22.43 7.04 11.15
C GLY A 114 22.52 8.54 10.86
N ASP A 115 21.50 9.33 11.21
CA ASP A 115 21.35 10.72 10.80
C ASP A 115 21.67 11.72 11.93
N TYR A 116 21.51 11.28 13.19
CA TYR A 116 21.59 12.14 14.37
C TYR A 116 22.36 11.45 15.50
N GLU A 117 23.09 12.24 16.33
CA GLU A 117 23.77 11.71 17.52
C GLU A 117 22.78 11.16 18.56
N THR A 118 21.61 11.80 18.67
CA THR A 118 20.50 11.33 19.50
C THR A 118 19.40 10.80 18.57
N PRO A 119 19.02 9.53 18.66
CA PRO A 119 17.98 8.97 17.82
C PRO A 119 16.60 9.49 18.22
N ARG A 120 15.70 9.54 17.23
CA ARG A 120 14.35 10.10 17.40
C ARG A 120 13.44 9.25 18.30
N THR A 121 13.85 8.02 18.59
CA THR A 121 13.10 7.07 19.41
C THR A 121 12.73 7.58 20.80
N ALA A 122 13.55 8.46 21.38
CA ALA A 122 13.32 9.11 22.67
C ALA A 122 12.50 10.40 22.58
N GLU A 123 12.18 10.88 21.38
CA GLU A 123 11.39 12.11 21.21
C GLU A 123 9.94 11.93 21.65
N ALA A 124 9.38 12.98 22.25
CA ALA A 124 7.98 12.99 22.63
C ALA A 124 7.07 12.82 21.39
N GLY A 125 6.13 11.88 21.45
CA GLY A 125 5.22 11.57 20.35
C GLY A 125 5.81 10.66 19.26
N PHE A 126 7.09 10.27 19.34
CA PHE A 126 7.68 9.31 18.39
C PHE A 126 6.90 7.99 18.36
N ALA A 127 6.66 7.41 19.53
CA ALA A 127 5.93 6.15 19.66
C ALA A 127 4.52 6.26 19.06
N ASP A 128 3.80 7.34 19.36
CA ASP A 128 2.45 7.60 18.84
C ASP A 128 2.44 7.70 17.31
N GLY A 129 3.39 8.42 16.72
CA GLY A 129 3.49 8.58 15.27
C GLY A 129 3.78 7.27 14.53
N ILE A 130 4.65 6.41 15.09
CA ILE A 130 4.90 5.08 14.52
C ILE A 130 3.70 4.16 14.70
N LEU A 131 3.06 4.17 15.87
CA LEU A 131 1.89 3.34 16.15
C LEU A 131 0.68 3.73 15.30
N GLU A 132 0.48 5.01 15.01
CA GLU A 132 -0.57 5.45 14.09
C GLU A 132 -0.34 4.91 12.67
N LYS A 133 0.89 5.00 12.16
CA LYS A 133 1.27 4.42 10.86
C LYS A 133 1.07 2.90 10.87
N TYR A 134 1.51 2.23 11.93
CA TYR A 134 1.33 0.79 12.12
C TYR A 134 -0.14 0.40 12.11
N LYS A 135 -0.98 1.09 12.88
CA LYS A 135 -2.45 0.88 12.90
C LYS A 135 -3.04 0.93 11.50
N ASN A 136 -2.79 2.01 10.77
CA ASN A 136 -3.37 2.23 9.45
C ASN A 136 -2.91 1.13 8.47
N ARG A 137 -1.61 0.82 8.46
CA ARG A 137 -1.03 -0.22 7.61
C ARG A 137 -1.58 -1.61 7.92
N GLN A 138 -1.65 -1.99 9.18
CA GLN A 138 -2.15 -3.32 9.56
C GLN A 138 -3.65 -3.46 9.32
N PHE A 139 -4.41 -2.37 9.46
CA PHE A 139 -5.83 -2.38 9.06
C PHE A 139 -5.97 -2.54 7.54
N GLU A 140 -5.18 -1.84 6.74
CA GLU A 140 -5.12 -2.02 5.28
C GLU A 140 -4.74 -3.45 4.87
N VAL A 141 -3.79 -4.06 5.57
CA VAL A 141 -3.41 -5.47 5.37
C VAL A 141 -4.58 -6.40 5.70
N ALA A 142 -5.28 -6.17 6.81
CA ALA A 142 -6.46 -6.95 7.17
C ALA A 142 -7.59 -6.81 6.13
N VAL A 143 -7.77 -5.61 5.56
CA VAL A 143 -8.70 -5.38 4.45
C VAL A 143 -8.25 -6.11 3.20
N GLY A 144 -6.96 -6.05 2.86
CA GLY A 144 -6.39 -6.73 1.69
C GLY A 144 -6.50 -8.25 1.73
N ALA A 145 -6.43 -8.83 2.92
CA ALA A 145 -6.64 -10.27 3.13
C ALA A 145 -8.07 -10.72 2.75
N VAL A 146 -9.03 -9.80 2.74
CA VAL A 146 -10.42 -10.04 2.32
C VAL A 146 -10.67 -9.55 0.89
N ASN A 147 -10.12 -8.37 0.54
CA ASN A 147 -10.25 -7.78 -0.78
C ASN A 147 -9.01 -6.93 -1.12
N GLU A 148 -8.16 -7.46 -2.01
CA GLU A 148 -6.91 -6.81 -2.42
C GLU A 148 -7.14 -5.46 -3.09
N SER A 149 -8.15 -5.34 -3.95
CA SER A 149 -8.53 -4.07 -4.58
C SER A 149 -8.81 -2.99 -3.53
N PHE A 150 -9.47 -3.32 -2.41
CA PHE A 150 -9.76 -2.35 -1.36
C PHE A 150 -8.50 -1.94 -0.59
N ARG A 151 -7.52 -2.83 -0.41
CA ARG A 151 -6.21 -2.45 0.15
C ARG A 151 -5.50 -1.42 -0.72
N PHE A 152 -5.45 -1.63 -2.03
CA PHE A 152 -4.85 -0.64 -2.94
C PHE A 152 -5.59 0.69 -2.93
N ALA A 153 -6.93 0.68 -2.86
CA ALA A 153 -7.73 1.89 -2.73
C ALA A 153 -7.43 2.65 -1.42
N LEU A 154 -7.33 1.96 -0.28
CA LEU A 154 -6.96 2.59 1.01
C LEU A 154 -5.53 3.16 0.98
N THR A 155 -4.57 2.40 0.45
CA THR A 155 -3.19 2.87 0.28
C THR A 155 -3.15 4.13 -0.58
N ALA A 156 -3.89 4.18 -1.68
CA ALA A 156 -3.99 5.37 -2.53
C ALA A 156 -4.66 6.55 -1.80
N GLN A 157 -5.73 6.30 -1.05
CA GLN A 157 -6.43 7.31 -0.26
C GLN A 157 -5.53 7.94 0.80
N ARG A 158 -4.60 7.17 1.38
CA ARG A 158 -3.61 7.66 2.35
C ARG A 158 -2.45 8.40 1.68
N ASP A 159 -1.82 7.78 0.67
CA ASP A 159 -0.52 8.25 0.18
C ASP A 159 -0.63 9.34 -0.89
N LEU A 160 -1.67 9.33 -1.72
CA LEU A 160 -1.81 10.31 -2.79
C LEU A 160 -1.98 11.75 -2.28
N PRO A 161 -2.78 12.03 -1.23
CA PRO A 161 -2.85 13.38 -0.65
C PRO A 161 -1.53 13.83 -0.05
N GLU A 162 -0.79 12.94 0.61
CA GLU A 162 0.55 13.24 1.16
C GLU A 162 1.51 13.66 0.03
N ILE A 163 1.53 12.91 -1.08
CA ILE A 163 2.36 13.21 -2.26
C ILE A 163 1.90 14.52 -2.91
N ALA A 164 0.59 14.72 -3.04
CA ALA A 164 0.00 15.91 -3.63
C ALA A 164 0.33 17.19 -2.85
N ALA A 165 0.41 17.12 -1.52
CA ALA A 165 0.72 18.25 -0.65
C ALA A 165 2.19 18.69 -0.70
N LYS A 166 3.10 17.87 -1.25
CA LYS A 166 4.53 18.23 -1.33
C LYS A 166 4.77 19.47 -2.19
N SER A 167 5.75 20.28 -1.81
CA SER A 167 6.20 21.47 -2.57
C SER A 167 6.99 21.13 -3.84
N SER A 168 7.34 19.85 -4.04
CA SER A 168 8.05 19.38 -5.24
C SER A 168 7.24 19.59 -6.52
N SER A 169 7.92 19.60 -7.67
CA SER A 169 7.27 19.71 -8.97
C SER A 169 6.20 18.63 -9.19
N ASN A 170 5.20 18.92 -10.04
CA ASN A 170 4.16 17.95 -10.39
C ASN A 170 4.77 16.67 -11.00
N ASN A 171 5.83 16.77 -11.81
CA ASN A 171 6.50 15.60 -12.36
C ASN A 171 7.12 14.72 -11.26
N THR A 172 7.77 15.32 -10.26
CA THR A 172 8.32 14.60 -9.10
C THR A 172 7.25 13.80 -8.36
N LYS A 173 6.04 14.38 -8.21
CA LYS A 173 4.89 13.71 -7.58
C LYS A 173 4.46 12.47 -8.39
N TRP A 174 4.37 12.60 -9.71
CA TRP A 174 4.05 11.46 -10.58
C TRP A 174 5.14 10.38 -10.58
N TYR A 175 6.42 10.75 -10.57
CA TYR A 175 7.50 9.78 -10.44
C TYR A 175 7.43 9.01 -9.12
N GLN A 176 7.02 9.64 -8.02
CA GLN A 176 6.79 8.96 -6.74
C GLN A 176 5.66 7.93 -6.85
N ILE A 177 4.60 8.24 -7.59
CA ILE A 177 3.50 7.29 -7.86
C ILE A 177 3.99 6.12 -8.71
N ILE A 178 4.72 6.39 -9.80
CA ILE A 178 5.23 5.36 -10.72
C ILE A 178 6.26 4.45 -10.03
N GLY A 179 7.11 5.01 -9.18
CA GLY A 179 8.12 4.26 -8.43
C GLY A 179 7.58 3.43 -7.27
N SER A 180 6.33 3.64 -6.86
CA SER A 180 5.67 2.86 -5.81
C SER A 180 4.80 1.78 -6.43
N SER A 181 5.18 0.50 -6.28
CA SER A 181 4.43 -0.62 -6.90
C SER A 181 2.92 -0.62 -6.60
N PRO A 182 2.45 -0.40 -5.35
CA PRO A 182 1.02 -0.30 -5.05
C PRO A 182 0.34 0.90 -5.73
N LEU A 183 0.96 2.09 -5.70
CA LEU A 183 0.37 3.30 -6.27
C LEU A 183 0.40 3.29 -7.81
N ALA A 184 1.46 2.77 -8.41
CA ALA A 184 1.56 2.57 -9.85
C ALA A 184 0.46 1.63 -10.33
N SER A 185 0.26 0.49 -9.66
CA SER A 185 -0.76 -0.50 -10.01
C SER A 185 -2.18 0.07 -9.87
N PHE A 186 -2.44 0.78 -8.76
CA PHE A 186 -3.70 1.50 -8.55
C PHE A 186 -3.95 2.52 -9.66
N MET A 187 -2.97 3.37 -9.95
CA MET A 187 -3.11 4.48 -10.89
C MET A 187 -3.22 4.00 -12.34
N GLN A 188 -2.49 2.95 -12.74
CA GLN A 188 -2.67 2.31 -14.04
C GLN A 188 -4.10 1.82 -14.22
N SER A 189 -4.58 1.08 -13.23
CA SER A 189 -5.93 0.54 -13.24
C SER A 189 -6.96 1.66 -13.26
N ALA A 190 -6.83 2.70 -12.44
CA ALA A 190 -7.73 3.86 -12.41
C ALA A 190 -7.79 4.59 -13.76
N LEU A 191 -6.63 4.77 -14.41
CA LEU A 191 -6.48 5.44 -15.70
C LEU A 191 -6.81 4.54 -16.91
N GLY A 192 -7.13 3.26 -16.68
CA GLY A 192 -7.39 2.30 -17.76
C GLY A 192 -6.15 2.03 -18.63
N LEU A 193 -4.98 2.05 -18.01
CA LEU A 193 -3.69 1.80 -18.64
C LEU A 193 -3.35 0.31 -18.59
N PRO A 194 -2.81 -0.27 -19.69
CA PRO A 194 -2.34 -1.65 -19.67
C PRO A 194 -1.08 -1.80 -18.81
N THR A 195 -0.94 -2.98 -18.20
CA THR A 195 0.23 -3.34 -17.36
C THR A 195 1.55 -3.25 -18.12
N ALA A 196 1.54 -3.45 -19.44
CA ALA A 196 2.72 -3.36 -20.32
C ALA A 196 3.45 -2.01 -20.22
N ILE A 197 2.80 -0.93 -19.76
CA ILE A 197 3.44 0.37 -19.60
C ILE A 197 4.57 0.34 -18.58
N SER A 198 4.53 -0.54 -17.57
CA SER A 198 5.61 -0.64 -16.57
C SER A 198 6.95 -1.05 -17.16
N SER A 199 6.96 -1.62 -18.37
CA SER A 199 8.19 -2.01 -19.10
C SER A 199 8.86 -0.86 -19.86
N LEU A 200 8.19 0.29 -19.99
CA LEU A 200 8.71 1.45 -20.71
C LEU A 200 9.67 2.26 -19.83
N ASP A 201 10.48 3.11 -20.46
CA ASP A 201 11.27 4.11 -19.73
C ASP A 201 10.38 5.01 -18.87
N VAL A 202 10.87 5.36 -17.67
CA VAL A 202 10.08 6.09 -16.66
C VAL A 202 9.53 7.42 -17.17
N ASP A 203 10.27 8.11 -18.05
CA ASP A 203 9.81 9.36 -18.66
C ASP A 203 8.64 9.13 -19.63
N ARG A 204 8.67 8.00 -20.35
CA ARG A 204 7.57 7.62 -21.23
C ARG A 204 6.35 7.18 -20.44
N GLN A 205 6.55 6.48 -19.33
CA GLN A 205 5.47 6.16 -18.38
C GLN A 205 4.82 7.45 -17.87
N LEU A 206 5.64 8.43 -17.43
CA LEU A 206 5.16 9.73 -16.94
C LEU A 206 4.26 10.43 -17.97
N GLU A 207 4.71 10.55 -19.22
CA GLU A 207 3.93 11.19 -20.28
C GLU A 207 2.57 10.52 -20.49
N ILE A 208 2.55 9.19 -20.56
CA ILE A 208 1.33 8.40 -20.78
C ILE A 208 0.35 8.58 -19.61
N TYR A 209 0.83 8.51 -18.37
CA TYR A 209 0.01 8.72 -17.17
C TYR A 209 -0.62 10.11 -17.18
N LYS A 210 0.20 11.15 -17.38
CA LYS A 210 -0.27 12.53 -17.41
C LYS A 210 -1.27 12.80 -18.54
N GLN A 211 -1.03 12.24 -19.72
CA GLN A 211 -1.95 12.37 -20.84
C GLN A 211 -3.31 11.74 -20.53
N LYS A 212 -3.33 10.53 -19.96
CA LYS A 212 -4.58 9.87 -19.56
C LYS A 212 -5.27 10.57 -18.40
N ALA A 213 -4.51 11.10 -17.45
CA ALA A 213 -5.05 11.92 -16.37
C ALA A 213 -5.77 13.16 -16.95
N LYS A 214 -5.17 13.87 -17.90
CA LYS A 214 -5.83 14.98 -18.62
C LYS A 214 -7.10 14.55 -19.32
N THR A 215 -7.09 13.40 -20.00
CA THR A 215 -8.27 12.90 -20.71
C THR A 215 -9.42 12.56 -19.75
N LEU A 216 -9.13 11.95 -18.60
CA LEU A 216 -10.16 11.43 -17.69
C LEU A 216 -10.60 12.46 -16.63
N PHE A 217 -9.68 13.30 -16.17
CA PHE A 217 -9.88 14.24 -15.07
C PHE A 217 -9.77 15.71 -15.49
N GLY A 218 -9.46 15.99 -16.76
CA GLY A 218 -9.30 17.36 -17.29
C GLY A 218 -7.97 18.03 -16.93
N THR A 219 -7.14 17.40 -16.10
CA THR A 219 -5.85 17.92 -15.64
C THR A 219 -4.86 16.79 -15.36
N ASP A 220 -3.55 17.10 -15.41
CA ASP A 220 -2.47 16.25 -14.91
C ASP A 220 -1.92 16.73 -13.56
N ASP A 221 -2.46 17.80 -12.99
CA ASP A 221 -2.07 18.27 -11.67
C ASP A 221 -2.61 17.31 -10.61
N LEU A 222 -1.70 16.60 -9.94
CA LEU A 222 -2.05 15.63 -8.91
C LEU A 222 -2.85 16.27 -7.77
N ALA A 223 -2.52 17.51 -7.37
CA ALA A 223 -3.22 18.19 -6.30
C ALA A 223 -4.68 18.45 -6.65
N ALA A 224 -4.95 18.89 -7.89
CA ALA A 224 -6.31 19.04 -8.39
C ALA A 224 -7.04 17.68 -8.46
N ILE A 225 -6.37 16.63 -8.94
CA ILE A 225 -6.96 15.28 -9.10
C ILE A 225 -7.41 14.68 -7.76
N VAL A 226 -6.66 14.90 -6.67
CA VAL A 226 -6.96 14.28 -5.36
C VAL A 226 -7.80 15.19 -4.44
N SER A 227 -8.10 16.42 -4.88
CA SER A 227 -8.90 17.38 -4.13
C SER A 227 -10.40 17.16 -4.28
N GLY A 228 -11.18 17.61 -3.30
CA GLY A 228 -12.65 17.57 -3.37
C GLY A 228 -13.18 16.16 -3.62
N ASP A 229 -13.99 16.00 -4.66
CA ASP A 229 -14.56 14.71 -5.10
C ASP A 229 -13.62 13.90 -6.03
N GLY A 230 -12.43 14.42 -6.33
CA GLY A 230 -11.48 13.82 -7.26
C GLY A 230 -10.91 12.49 -6.77
N MET A 231 -10.64 12.37 -5.46
CA MET A 231 -10.24 11.09 -4.86
C MET A 231 -11.32 10.02 -5.01
N ASP A 232 -12.57 10.37 -4.75
CA ASP A 232 -13.70 9.44 -4.88
C ASP A 232 -13.88 9.00 -6.35
N LYS A 233 -13.71 9.92 -7.31
CA LYS A 233 -13.73 9.61 -8.74
C LYS A 233 -12.59 8.67 -9.15
N LEU A 234 -11.38 8.87 -8.62
CA LEU A 234 -10.23 7.99 -8.85
C LEU A 234 -10.53 6.58 -8.33
N ILE A 235 -10.95 6.45 -7.08
CA ILE A 235 -11.25 5.16 -6.46
C ILE A 235 -12.41 4.46 -7.16
N LYS A 236 -13.46 5.20 -7.54
CA LYS A 236 -14.56 4.65 -8.33
C LYS A 236 -14.07 4.13 -9.68
N SER A 237 -13.25 4.89 -10.39
CA SER A 237 -12.69 4.50 -11.69
C SER A 237 -11.83 3.24 -11.57
N TYR A 238 -10.99 3.19 -10.54
CA TYR A 238 -10.20 2.01 -10.19
C TYR A 238 -11.08 0.78 -9.96
N LEU A 239 -12.02 0.85 -9.01
CA LEU A 239 -12.83 -0.30 -8.60
C LEU A 239 -13.78 -0.80 -9.69
N VAL A 240 -14.31 0.10 -10.53
CA VAL A 240 -15.13 -0.30 -11.68
C VAL A 240 -14.28 -1.06 -12.69
N ARG A 241 -13.05 -0.61 -12.96
CA ARG A 241 -12.17 -1.26 -13.94
C ARG A 241 -11.61 -2.58 -13.43
N THR A 242 -11.25 -2.69 -12.15
CA THR A 242 -10.83 -3.97 -11.57
C THR A 242 -11.97 -4.97 -11.59
N GLN A 243 -13.19 -4.56 -11.24
CA GLN A 243 -14.38 -5.43 -11.30
C GLN A 243 -14.68 -5.95 -12.71
N LEU A 244 -14.47 -5.14 -13.75
CA LEU A 244 -14.63 -5.58 -15.16
C LEU A 244 -13.57 -6.62 -15.56
N THR A 245 -12.34 -6.47 -15.06
CA THR A 245 -11.22 -7.37 -15.38
C THR A 245 -11.32 -8.68 -14.60
N GLU A 246 -11.75 -8.63 -13.35
CA GLU A 246 -12.03 -9.81 -12.51
C GLU A 246 -13.26 -10.58 -13.02
N GLY A 247 -14.33 -9.88 -13.38
CA GLY A 247 -15.58 -10.48 -13.89
C GLY A 247 -15.46 -11.13 -15.27
N THR A 248 -14.57 -10.62 -16.13
CA THR A 248 -14.27 -11.26 -17.43
C THR A 248 -13.43 -12.53 -17.29
N SER A 249 -12.59 -12.60 -16.26
CA SER A 249 -11.79 -13.80 -15.96
C SER A 249 -12.65 -14.96 -15.43
N ALA A 250 -13.63 -14.67 -14.57
CA ALA A 250 -14.56 -15.67 -14.04
C ALA A 250 -15.55 -16.22 -15.10
N THR A 251 -16.00 -15.37 -16.02
CA THR A 251 -16.92 -15.78 -17.11
C THR A 251 -16.21 -16.59 -18.19
N GLY A 252 -14.96 -16.30 -18.54
CA GLY A 252 -14.17 -17.10 -19.47
C GLY A 252 -13.91 -18.54 -18.98
N GLN A 253 -13.63 -18.71 -17.69
CA GLN A 253 -13.46 -20.02 -17.06
C GLN A 253 -14.78 -20.80 -17.00
N SER A 254 -15.89 -20.11 -16.69
CA SER A 254 -17.22 -20.71 -16.66
C SER A 254 -17.72 -21.11 -18.05
N ALA A 255 -17.43 -20.31 -19.09
CA ALA A 255 -17.74 -20.65 -20.47
C ALA A 255 -16.92 -21.85 -20.97
N ALA A 256 -15.63 -21.91 -20.62
CA ALA A 256 -14.78 -23.07 -20.95
C ALA A 256 -15.25 -24.35 -20.24
N LEU A 257 -15.64 -24.26 -18.97
CA LEU A 257 -16.24 -25.37 -18.21
C LEU A 257 -17.59 -25.82 -18.80
N GLN A 258 -18.44 -24.89 -19.24
CA GLN A 258 -19.70 -25.24 -19.91
C GLN A 258 -19.49 -25.88 -21.28
N ILE A 259 -18.47 -25.46 -22.04
CA ILE A 259 -18.10 -26.09 -23.31
C ILE A 259 -17.49 -27.49 -23.08
N LEU A 260 -16.66 -27.66 -22.05
CA LEU A 260 -16.05 -28.95 -21.70
C LEU A 260 -17.08 -29.95 -21.12
N GLN A 261 -18.03 -29.45 -20.33
CA GLN A 261 -19.15 -30.24 -19.82
C GLN A 261 -20.19 -30.52 -20.92
N GLY A 262 -20.37 -29.63 -21.90
CA GLY A 262 -21.24 -29.85 -23.05
C GLY A 262 -20.67 -30.81 -24.10
N THR A 263 -19.34 -30.93 -24.20
CA THR A 263 -18.67 -31.87 -25.12
C THR A 263 -18.54 -33.28 -24.56
N SER A 264 -18.56 -33.45 -23.23
CA SER A 264 -18.56 -34.78 -22.59
C SER A 264 -19.91 -35.49 -22.70
N THR A 265 -21.02 -34.78 -22.88
CA THR A 265 -22.35 -35.38 -23.08
C THR A 265 -22.58 -35.89 -24.52
N ASN A 266 -21.91 -35.32 -25.52
CA ASN A 266 -22.09 -35.70 -26.94
C ASN A 266 -21.18 -36.82 -27.43
N LEU A 267 -20.17 -37.23 -26.66
CA LEU A 267 -19.29 -38.36 -27.02
C LEU A 267 -19.83 -39.73 -26.56
N LEU A 268 -20.92 -39.76 -25.78
CA LEU A 268 -21.55 -41.00 -25.29
C LEU A 268 -22.80 -41.42 -26.10
N SER A 269 -23.28 -40.59 -27.04
CA SER A 269 -24.48 -40.87 -27.85
C SER A 269 -24.19 -41.43 -29.25
N LEU A 270 -22.93 -41.75 -29.56
CA LEU A 270 -22.49 -42.34 -30.85
C LEU A 270 -22.11 -43.84 -30.76
N LEU A 271 -22.48 -44.51 -29.66
CA LEU A 271 -22.13 -45.93 -29.41
C LEU A 271 -23.33 -46.84 -29.08
N LEU A 272 -24.55 -46.47 -29.42
CA LEU A 272 -25.74 -47.34 -29.33
C LEU A 272 -26.56 -47.29 -30.61
#